data_AF-A0A1F6GW50-F1
#
_entry.id   AF-A0A1F6GW50-F1
#
_cell.length_a   1.000
_cell.length_b   1.000
_cell.length_c   1.000
_cell.angle_alpha   90.00
_cell.angle_beta   90.00
_cell.angle_gamma   90.00
#
_symmetry.space_group_name_H-M   'P 1'
#
loop_
_entity.id
_entity.type
_entity.pdbx_description
1 polymer ?
#
loop_
_entity_poly.entity_id
_entity_poly.type
_entity_poly.pdbx_seq_one_letter_code
_entity_poly.pdbx_strand_id
1 'polypeptide(L)'
;MIETDRQIADTTFTLPAYLENLTELNSEKIFSRDVRQYPVLTYDQTTLAYKIWEERKPTELASKDSQVQAEERKRTVELVAANSEFNALIAPQDQERFRNLFMASTSMADVIFYGNIRLLSTIASKKRGLTYMDRVQEGSVGLQIAVEEFDYKKGFRFSTLANLVIEQRIRLAMYKNAGDLTGLPRKVYKASGEARRLREELYSKGVGEISAKEIVPRLMELGYKEDEAEIGFLLSQGYGEISLNAPLKNEDGETNISLADLLPDENTNTERDGMAAAEREELFSALENLTERQARVLVQSFGLYGEPVKKLTEVAVELGVTGERVRQIQKAAIEKLRDILVKKPTSHEEQVIWENPEDFTETVSKIPPLKYIDLVLNFVASQTGRSVQDFQGKDKDAKLVEDRGIASSLIHLHPEVILRKIGQALGGRDHSTIINQLEKIADKRKTNPTFNNFFEKLKRDLHNQVKAIVSASS
;
A
#
# COMPACT_ATOMS: atom_id res chain seq x y z
N MET A 1 -19.97 7.22 32.50
CA MET A 1 -19.59 7.07 31.07
C MET A 1 -20.86 6.78 30.28
N ILE A 2 -21.76 7.76 30.18
CA ILE A 2 -23.14 7.55 29.73
C ILE A 2 -23.30 8.12 28.32
N GLU A 3 -23.59 7.23 27.37
CA GLU A 3 -24.47 7.42 26.19
C GLU A 3 -24.39 8.70 25.31
N THR A 4 -23.25 9.37 25.17
CA THR A 4 -23.12 10.48 24.19
C THR A 4 -22.64 10.06 22.79
N ASP A 5 -22.31 8.79 22.57
CA ASP A 5 -21.73 8.30 21.30
C ASP A 5 -22.72 8.25 20.12
N ARG A 6 -24.03 8.51 20.32
CA ARG A 6 -25.07 8.29 19.29
C ARG A 6 -25.71 9.53 18.66
N GLN A 7 -25.41 10.75 19.13
CA GLN A 7 -26.08 11.97 18.61
C GLN A 7 -25.16 12.99 17.92
N ILE A 8 -23.84 12.79 17.90
CA ILE A 8 -22.91 13.83 17.43
C ILE A 8 -22.47 13.67 15.96
N ALA A 9 -23.19 12.86 15.18
CA ALA A 9 -22.78 12.47 13.82
C ALA A 9 -23.34 13.34 12.69
N ASP A 10 -24.47 14.04 12.86
CA ASP A 10 -25.20 14.63 11.72
C ASP A 10 -25.55 16.13 11.84
N THR A 11 -25.05 16.85 12.83
CA THR A 11 -25.24 18.31 12.87
C THR A 11 -24.23 19.01 11.96
N THR A 12 -24.64 19.26 10.70
CA THR A 12 -23.95 20.19 9.81
C THR A 12 -24.18 21.60 10.33
N PHE A 13 -23.29 22.07 11.20
CA PHE A 13 -23.34 23.42 11.71
C PHE A 13 -22.22 24.25 11.06
N THR A 14 -22.61 25.35 10.44
CA THR A 14 -21.70 26.33 9.84
C THR A 14 -20.80 26.91 10.92
N LEU A 15 -19.50 26.74 10.74
CA LEU A 15 -18.49 27.47 11.50
C LEU A 15 -18.79 28.98 11.39
N PRO A 16 -18.46 29.80 12.41
CA PRO A 16 -18.53 31.24 12.24
C PRO A 16 -17.79 31.64 10.96
N ALA A 17 -18.39 32.46 10.09
CA ALA A 17 -17.89 32.82 8.75
C ALA A 17 -16.40 33.27 8.71
N TYR A 18 -15.86 33.63 9.87
CA TYR A 18 -14.45 33.89 10.13
C TYR A 18 -13.52 32.70 9.86
N LEU A 19 -13.94 31.48 10.21
CA LEU A 19 -13.14 30.26 10.10
C LEU A 19 -13.21 29.61 8.72
N GLU A 20 -14.21 29.93 7.92
CA GLU A 20 -14.36 29.44 6.54
C GLU A 20 -13.42 30.16 5.55
N ASN A 21 -12.90 31.35 5.90
CA ASN A 21 -12.12 32.21 5.01
C ASN A 21 -10.60 32.22 5.26
N LEU A 22 -10.10 31.33 6.13
CA LEU A 22 -8.66 31.25 6.42
C LEU A 22 -7.94 30.41 5.34
N THR A 23 -7.33 31.08 4.36
CA THR A 23 -6.46 30.44 3.36
C THR A 23 -5.23 29.78 4.02
N GLU A 24 -4.82 28.63 3.50
CA GLU A 24 -3.85 27.71 4.14
C GLU A 24 -2.50 28.37 4.49
N LEU A 25 -1.99 29.30 3.68
CA LEU A 25 -0.74 30.00 3.95
C LEU A 25 -0.92 31.04 5.08
N ASN A 26 -0.25 30.82 6.21
CA ASN A 26 -0.24 31.65 7.44
C ASN A 26 -1.48 31.56 8.35
N SER A 27 -2.47 30.73 8.02
CA SER A 27 -3.70 30.52 8.81
C SER A 27 -3.46 30.30 10.31
N GLU A 28 -2.43 29.53 10.69
CA GLU A 28 -2.13 29.24 12.11
C GLU A 28 -1.68 30.49 12.91
N LYS A 29 -0.80 31.31 12.32
CA LYS A 29 -0.29 32.54 12.96
C LYS A 29 -1.37 33.61 13.03
N ILE A 30 -2.18 33.70 11.98
CA ILE A 30 -3.33 34.60 11.87
C ILE A 30 -4.34 34.23 12.96
N PHE A 31 -4.81 32.98 12.98
CA PHE A 31 -5.74 32.49 14.00
C PHE A 31 -5.20 32.69 15.43
N SER A 32 -3.94 32.33 15.70
CA SER A 32 -3.33 32.50 17.03
C SER A 32 -3.22 33.96 17.47
N ARG A 33 -3.10 34.90 16.53
CA ARG A 33 -3.09 36.33 16.80
C ARG A 33 -4.51 36.83 17.06
N ASP A 34 -5.45 36.46 16.20
CA ASP A 34 -6.80 37.02 16.21
C ASP A 34 -7.59 36.50 17.43
N VAL A 35 -7.36 35.26 17.85
CA VAL A 35 -7.92 34.71 19.10
C VAL A 35 -7.53 35.51 20.36
N ARG A 36 -6.42 36.28 20.33
CA ARG A 36 -6.01 37.15 21.46
C ARG A 36 -6.82 38.44 21.57
N GLN A 37 -7.58 38.81 20.54
CA GLN A 37 -8.44 39.99 20.55
C GLN A 37 -9.68 39.80 21.43
N TYR A 38 -10.04 38.55 21.71
CA TYR A 38 -11.16 38.19 22.59
C TYR A 38 -10.69 38.01 24.05
N PRO A 39 -11.52 38.40 25.04
CA PRO A 39 -11.19 38.25 26.45
C PRO A 39 -11.32 36.78 26.88
N VAL A 40 -10.73 36.44 28.03
CA VAL A 40 -11.01 35.16 28.70
C VAL A 40 -12.11 35.39 29.72
N LEU A 41 -13.23 34.69 29.58
CA LEU A 41 -14.34 34.81 30.53
C LEU A 41 -13.97 34.23 31.89
N THR A 42 -14.30 34.96 32.95
CA THR A 42 -14.22 34.45 34.32
C THR A 42 -15.38 33.50 34.61
N TYR A 43 -15.31 32.77 35.73
CA TYR A 43 -16.40 31.89 36.18
C TYR A 43 -17.71 32.66 36.38
N ASP A 44 -17.65 33.83 37.03
CA ASP A 44 -18.84 34.65 37.31
C ASP A 44 -19.42 35.25 36.02
N GLN A 45 -18.55 35.75 35.12
CA GLN A 45 -18.98 36.24 33.81
C GLN A 45 -19.64 35.14 33.00
N THR A 46 -19.07 33.93 32.97
CA THR A 46 -19.64 32.77 32.27
C THR A 46 -20.99 32.39 32.88
N THR A 47 -21.10 32.33 34.20
CA THR A 47 -22.34 31.95 34.89
C THR A 47 -23.45 32.97 34.64
N LEU A 48 -23.14 34.27 34.74
CA LEU A 48 -24.10 35.34 34.48
C LEU A 48 -24.53 35.35 33.00
N ALA A 49 -23.58 35.08 32.10
CA ALA A 49 -23.84 34.88 30.68
C ALA A 49 -24.88 33.77 30.44
N TYR A 50 -24.68 32.59 31.03
CA TYR A 50 -25.64 31.48 30.91
C TYR A 50 -26.98 31.78 31.58
N LYS A 51 -27.00 32.48 32.72
CA LYS A 51 -28.23 32.87 33.40
C LYS A 51 -29.10 33.79 32.52
N ILE A 52 -28.49 34.83 31.93
CA ILE A 52 -29.19 35.74 31.01
C ILE A 52 -29.67 34.98 29.76
N TRP A 53 -28.87 34.03 29.29
CA TRP A 53 -29.23 33.19 28.15
C TRP A 53 -30.43 32.27 28.45
N GLU A 54 -30.44 31.58 29.60
CA GLU A 54 -31.53 30.69 30.01
C GLU A 54 -32.84 31.44 30.28
N GLU A 55 -32.78 32.61 30.94
CA GLU A 55 -33.95 33.44 31.21
C GLU A 55 -34.68 33.90 29.94
N ARG A 56 -34.01 33.87 28.79
CA ARG A 56 -34.55 34.26 27.49
C ARG A 56 -34.31 33.23 26.39
N LYS A 57 -34.04 31.96 26.73
CA LYS A 57 -33.98 30.89 25.74
C LYS A 57 -35.34 30.93 25.02
N PRO A 58 -35.38 31.13 23.68
CA PRO A 58 -36.65 31.13 22.97
C PRO A 58 -37.36 29.83 23.33
N THR A 59 -38.52 29.92 23.96
CA THR A 59 -39.37 28.74 24.13
C THR A 59 -39.55 28.17 22.73
N GLU A 60 -39.44 26.85 22.53
CA GLU A 60 -39.50 26.20 21.21
C GLU A 60 -40.76 26.54 20.37
N LEU A 61 -41.70 27.31 20.94
CA LEU A 61 -42.84 27.95 20.28
C LEU A 61 -42.54 29.28 19.55
N ALA A 62 -41.32 29.82 19.58
CA ALA A 62 -40.97 31.05 18.85
C ALA A 62 -40.79 30.75 17.35
N SER A 63 -41.63 31.38 16.52
CA SER A 63 -41.73 31.34 15.04
C SER A 63 -40.67 30.56 14.25
N LYS A 64 -41.10 29.72 13.30
CA LYS A 64 -40.24 29.07 12.28
C LYS A 64 -39.52 30.04 11.32
N ASP A 65 -39.75 31.34 11.47
CA ASP A 65 -39.14 32.37 10.63
C ASP A 65 -37.70 32.65 11.07
N SER A 66 -36.74 32.31 10.21
CA SER A 66 -35.31 32.48 10.44
C SER A 66 -34.91 33.93 10.70
N GLN A 67 -35.63 34.93 10.17
CA GLN A 67 -35.32 36.34 10.38
C GLN A 67 -35.66 36.80 11.80
N VAL A 68 -36.83 36.39 12.32
CA VAL A 68 -37.26 36.72 13.69
C VAL A 68 -36.30 36.11 14.72
N GLN A 69 -35.88 34.86 14.50
CA GLN A 69 -34.89 34.20 15.37
C GLN A 69 -33.52 34.87 15.33
N ALA A 70 -33.12 35.48 14.21
CA ALA A 70 -31.85 36.20 14.11
C ALA A 70 -31.89 37.54 14.87
N GLU A 71 -33.00 38.29 14.77
CA GLU A 71 -33.19 39.52 15.53
C GLU A 71 -33.27 39.28 17.04
N GLU A 72 -33.97 38.22 17.48
CA GLU A 72 -34.04 37.84 18.89
C GLU A 72 -32.66 37.49 19.46
N ARG A 73 -31.85 36.74 18.70
CA ARG A 73 -30.47 36.42 19.08
C ARG A 73 -29.62 37.69 19.25
N LYS A 74 -29.69 38.63 18.30
CA LYS A 74 -28.96 39.90 18.37
C LYS A 74 -29.35 40.73 19.60
N ARG A 75 -30.66 40.79 19.92
CA ARG A 75 -31.16 41.49 21.13
C ARG A 75 -30.61 40.88 22.43
N THR A 76 -30.40 39.57 22.49
CA THR A 76 -29.82 38.95 23.71
C THR A 76 -28.39 39.40 23.98
N VAL A 77 -27.58 39.56 22.92
CA VAL A 77 -26.20 40.06 23.05
C VAL A 77 -26.17 41.52 23.51
N GLU A 78 -27.02 42.36 22.93
CA GLU A 78 -27.16 43.78 23.32
C GLU A 78 -27.58 43.93 24.79
N LEU A 79 -28.45 43.06 25.29
CA LEU A 79 -28.88 43.06 26.69
C LEU A 79 -27.76 42.67 27.66
N VAL A 80 -26.92 41.70 27.30
CA VAL A 80 -25.75 41.33 28.10
C VAL A 80 -24.73 42.46 28.12
N ALA A 81 -24.48 43.07 26.96
CA ALA A 81 -23.60 44.24 26.86
C ALA A 81 -24.14 45.45 27.66
N ALA A 82 -25.46 45.56 27.83
CA ALA A 82 -26.10 46.59 28.65
C ALA A 82 -26.29 46.19 30.12
N ASN A 83 -26.02 44.94 30.51
CA ASN A 83 -26.26 44.45 31.86
C ASN A 83 -25.25 45.05 32.85
N SER A 84 -25.77 45.75 33.87
CA SER A 84 -24.94 46.44 34.87
C SER A 84 -24.10 45.49 35.72
N GLU A 85 -24.62 44.30 36.06
CA GLU A 85 -23.88 43.29 36.83
C GLU A 85 -22.76 42.69 35.99
N PHE A 86 -23.00 42.43 34.70
CA PHE A 86 -21.97 41.90 33.80
C PHE A 86 -20.87 42.94 33.54
N ASN A 87 -21.26 44.19 33.27
CA ASN A 87 -20.30 45.27 33.04
C ASN A 87 -19.46 45.59 34.28
N ALA A 88 -19.99 45.42 35.49
CA ALA A 88 -19.23 45.57 36.73
C ALA A 88 -18.11 44.52 36.89
N LEU A 89 -18.23 43.36 36.23
CA LEU A 89 -17.21 42.32 36.23
C LEU A 89 -16.12 42.54 35.17
N ILE A 90 -16.23 43.58 34.32
CA ILE A 90 -15.25 43.87 33.28
C ILE A 90 -14.19 44.83 33.83
N ALA A 91 -12.93 44.38 33.86
CA ALA A 91 -11.81 45.24 34.20
C ALA A 91 -11.60 46.33 33.12
N PRO A 92 -11.20 47.57 33.48
CA PRO A 92 -11.02 48.66 32.50
C PRO A 92 -10.10 48.30 31.33
N GLN A 93 -9.05 47.53 31.61
CA GLN A 93 -8.07 47.06 30.61
C GLN A 93 -8.63 46.06 29.59
N ASP A 94 -9.75 45.39 29.88
CA ASP A 94 -10.36 44.40 29.00
C ASP A 94 -11.60 44.93 28.28
N GLN A 95 -12.02 46.19 28.53
CA GLN A 95 -13.21 46.79 27.92
C GLN A 95 -13.20 46.73 26.39
N GLU A 96 -12.04 47.00 25.77
CA GLU A 96 -11.91 46.93 24.31
C GLU A 96 -12.09 45.50 23.79
N ARG A 97 -11.56 44.50 24.49
CA ARG A 97 -11.72 43.08 24.12
C ARG A 97 -13.17 42.63 24.26
N PHE A 98 -13.86 43.02 25.34
CA PHE A 98 -15.28 42.74 25.51
C PHE A 98 -16.14 43.44 24.45
N ARG A 99 -15.80 44.67 24.06
CA ARG A 99 -16.45 45.34 22.92
C ARG A 99 -16.29 44.55 21.62
N ASN A 100 -15.09 44.07 21.33
CA ASN A 100 -14.82 43.26 20.14
C ASN A 100 -15.56 41.91 20.20
N LEU A 101 -15.64 41.30 21.39
CA LEU A 101 -16.41 40.08 21.63
C LEU A 101 -17.89 40.27 21.28
N PHE A 102 -18.53 41.32 21.82
CA PHE A 102 -19.94 41.58 21.56
C PHE A 102 -20.22 41.95 20.10
N MET A 103 -19.32 42.71 19.45
CA MET A 103 -19.46 43.05 18.03
C MET A 103 -19.35 41.82 17.11
N ALA A 104 -18.54 40.83 17.49
CA ALA A 104 -18.38 39.59 16.74
C ALA A 104 -19.49 38.56 17.02
N SER A 105 -20.28 38.75 18.08
CA SER A 105 -21.26 37.77 18.55
C SER A 105 -22.66 38.12 18.04
N THR A 106 -23.32 37.15 17.39
CA THR A 106 -24.72 37.28 16.96
C THR A 106 -25.67 36.66 17.99
N SER A 107 -25.17 35.71 18.78
CA SER A 107 -25.91 35.02 19.82
C SER A 107 -25.14 34.98 21.14
N MET A 108 -25.83 34.65 22.22
CA MET A 108 -25.18 34.47 23.52
C MET A 108 -24.26 33.24 23.56
N ALA A 109 -24.58 32.21 22.78
CA ALA A 109 -23.69 31.07 22.59
C ALA A 109 -22.35 31.52 21.96
N ASP A 110 -22.38 32.48 21.03
CA ASP A 110 -21.18 33.05 20.41
C ASP A 110 -20.31 33.79 21.43
N VAL A 111 -20.93 34.55 22.34
CA VAL A 111 -20.21 35.26 23.42
C VAL A 111 -19.42 34.27 24.27
N ILE A 112 -20.05 33.15 24.66
CA ILE A 112 -19.42 32.12 25.47
C ILE A 112 -18.35 31.36 24.65
N PHE A 113 -18.64 31.08 23.39
CA PHE A 113 -17.72 30.42 22.46
C PHE A 113 -16.44 31.24 22.27
N TYR A 114 -16.55 32.50 21.83
CA TYR A 114 -15.42 33.39 21.60
C TYR A 114 -14.67 33.73 22.89
N GLY A 115 -15.36 33.85 24.02
CA GLY A 115 -14.72 34.03 25.33
C GLY A 115 -13.88 32.83 25.78
N ASN A 116 -14.07 31.66 25.15
CA ASN A 116 -13.32 30.43 25.43
C ASN A 116 -12.49 29.92 24.24
N ILE A 117 -12.42 30.64 23.12
CA ILE A 117 -11.69 30.22 21.92
C ILE A 117 -10.17 30.07 22.14
N ARG A 118 -9.61 30.78 23.14
CA ARG A 118 -8.22 30.62 23.60
C ARG A 118 -7.95 29.27 24.25
N LEU A 119 -8.94 28.71 24.95
CA LEU A 119 -8.88 27.36 25.51
C LEU A 119 -8.75 26.35 24.37
N LEU A 120 -9.61 26.45 23.36
CA LEU A 120 -9.57 25.63 22.16
C LEU A 120 -8.18 25.67 21.50
N SER A 121 -7.64 26.86 21.25
CA SER A 121 -6.29 27.01 20.67
C SER A 121 -5.20 26.30 21.49
N THR A 122 -5.32 26.31 22.82
CA THR A 122 -4.36 25.68 23.74
C THR A 122 -4.49 24.15 23.74
N ILE A 123 -5.70 23.62 23.59
CA ILE A 123 -5.95 22.18 23.48
C ILE A 123 -5.48 21.68 22.12
N ALA A 124 -5.86 22.38 21.05
CA ALA A 124 -5.50 22.03 19.68
C ALA A 124 -3.98 21.96 19.50
N SER A 125 -3.23 22.94 20.01
CA SER A 125 -1.77 22.98 19.88
C SER A 125 -1.04 21.80 20.53
N LYS A 126 -1.61 21.20 21.59
CA LYS A 126 -1.03 20.04 22.29
C LYS A 126 -1.25 18.71 21.57
N LYS A 127 -2.27 18.62 20.71
CA LYS A 127 -2.55 17.38 19.95
C LYS A 127 -1.62 17.27 18.74
N ARG A 128 -1.61 16.12 18.07
CA ARG A 128 -0.80 15.85 16.86
C ARG A 128 -1.63 14.97 15.92
N GLY A 129 -1.17 14.76 14.68
CA GLY A 129 -1.79 13.82 13.73
C GLY A 129 -2.80 14.44 12.75
N LEU A 130 -3.22 15.68 12.97
CA LEU A 130 -3.95 16.51 12.00
C LEU A 130 -3.26 17.86 11.89
N THR A 131 -3.53 18.60 10.80
CA THR A 131 -3.06 19.99 10.69
C THR A 131 -3.60 20.81 11.87
N TYR A 132 -2.94 21.91 12.22
CA TYR A 132 -3.45 22.75 13.32
C TYR A 132 -4.86 23.28 13.02
N MET A 133 -5.10 23.72 11.78
CA MET A 133 -6.40 24.24 11.37
C MET A 133 -7.48 23.16 11.46
N ASP A 134 -7.22 21.93 11.03
CA ASP A 134 -8.21 20.85 11.18
C ASP A 134 -8.54 20.59 12.65
N ARG A 135 -7.52 20.60 13.53
CA ARG A 135 -7.75 20.47 14.98
C ARG A 135 -8.57 21.62 15.54
N VAL A 136 -8.35 22.84 15.05
CA VAL A 136 -9.11 24.03 15.44
C VAL A 136 -10.56 23.92 14.95
N GLN A 137 -10.80 23.49 13.71
CA GLN A 137 -12.16 23.35 13.18
C GLN A 137 -12.95 22.28 13.94
N GLU A 138 -12.38 21.09 14.09
CA GLU A 138 -13.02 19.98 14.79
C GLU A 138 -13.22 20.28 16.28
N GLY A 139 -12.24 20.95 16.90
CA GLY A 139 -12.37 21.42 18.26
C GLY A 139 -13.37 22.58 18.41
N SER A 140 -13.59 23.41 17.38
CA SER A 140 -14.63 24.44 17.38
C SER A 140 -16.02 23.81 17.47
N VAL A 141 -16.25 22.74 16.72
CA VAL A 141 -17.50 21.97 16.83
C VAL A 141 -17.65 21.38 18.24
N GLY A 142 -16.57 20.87 18.84
CA GLY A 142 -16.59 20.39 20.23
C GLY A 142 -16.83 21.48 21.27
N LEU A 143 -16.27 22.68 21.06
CA LEU A 143 -16.51 23.82 21.94
C LEU A 143 -17.97 24.27 21.88
N GLN A 144 -18.58 24.28 20.69
CA GLN A 144 -19.99 24.61 20.53
C GLN A 144 -20.90 23.60 21.24
N ILE A 145 -20.67 22.30 21.08
CA ILE A 145 -21.41 21.25 21.81
C ILE A 145 -21.27 21.46 23.32
N ALA A 146 -20.07 21.80 23.80
CA ALA A 146 -19.88 22.11 25.21
C ALA A 146 -20.68 23.34 25.66
N VAL A 147 -20.84 24.36 24.81
CA VAL A 147 -21.69 25.53 25.09
C VAL A 147 -23.16 25.13 25.21
N GLU A 148 -23.63 24.24 24.35
CA GLU A 148 -25.03 23.79 24.35
C GLU A 148 -25.37 22.88 25.54
N GLU A 149 -24.45 22.01 25.94
CA GLU A 149 -24.65 21.01 27.01
C GLU A 149 -24.27 21.50 28.42
N PHE A 150 -23.60 22.66 28.54
CA PHE A 150 -23.14 23.14 29.84
C PHE A 150 -24.29 23.56 30.74
N ASP A 151 -24.27 23.05 31.97
CA ASP A 151 -25.22 23.39 33.02
C ASP A 151 -24.51 24.14 34.14
N TYR A 152 -24.76 25.44 34.23
CA TYR A 152 -24.15 26.32 35.22
C TYR A 152 -24.64 26.04 36.66
N LYS A 153 -25.80 25.39 36.84
CA LYS A 153 -26.37 25.08 38.16
C LYS A 153 -25.57 24.01 38.90
N LYS A 154 -24.75 23.23 38.17
CA LYS A 154 -23.87 22.20 38.74
C LYS A 154 -22.63 22.76 39.43
N GLY A 155 -22.32 24.06 39.29
CA GLY A 155 -21.23 24.72 40.01
C GLY A 155 -19.81 24.37 39.54
N PHE A 156 -19.67 23.69 38.40
CA PHE A 156 -18.36 23.43 37.79
C PHE A 156 -17.98 24.54 36.80
N ARG A 157 -16.68 24.77 36.60
CA ARG A 157 -16.21 25.71 35.57
C ARG A 157 -16.50 25.15 34.18
N PHE A 158 -16.92 26.01 33.26
CA PHE A 158 -17.14 25.65 31.85
C PHE A 158 -15.94 24.94 31.22
N SER A 159 -14.72 25.42 31.51
CA SER A 159 -13.48 24.83 31.01
C SER A 159 -13.30 23.35 31.38
N THR A 160 -13.87 22.88 32.49
CA THR A 160 -13.83 21.47 32.90
C THR A 160 -14.56 20.58 31.90
N LEU A 161 -15.77 20.99 31.48
CA LEU A 161 -16.55 20.25 30.48
C LEU A 161 -15.94 20.44 29.09
N ALA A 162 -15.68 21.69 28.69
CA ALA A 162 -15.19 22.04 27.37
C ALA A 162 -13.88 21.32 27.02
N ASN A 163 -12.95 21.18 27.98
CA ASN A 163 -11.72 20.41 27.77
C ASN A 163 -12.00 18.98 27.29
N LEU A 164 -12.92 18.26 27.95
CA LEU A 164 -13.22 16.87 27.63
C LEU A 164 -13.86 16.74 26.24
N VAL A 165 -14.83 17.61 25.94
CA VAL A 165 -15.59 17.56 24.67
C VAL A 165 -14.70 17.96 23.50
N ILE A 166 -13.91 19.03 23.62
CA ILE A 166 -12.97 19.48 22.58
C ILE A 166 -11.94 18.38 22.30
N GLU A 167 -11.32 17.82 23.34
CA GLU A 167 -10.35 16.73 23.16
C GLU A 167 -10.96 15.50 22.51
N GLN A 168 -12.19 15.14 22.89
CA GLN A 168 -12.90 14.01 22.31
C GLN A 168 -13.19 14.26 20.82
N ARG A 169 -13.68 15.44 20.43
CA ARG A 169 -13.98 15.75 19.02
C ARG A 169 -12.74 15.76 18.15
N ILE A 170 -11.65 16.40 18.57
CA ILE A 170 -10.37 16.36 17.84
C ILE A 170 -9.90 14.91 17.67
N ARG A 171 -9.96 14.11 18.74
CA ARG A 171 -9.56 12.69 18.70
C ARG A 171 -10.45 11.86 17.76
N LEU A 172 -11.75 12.12 17.73
CA LEU A 172 -12.68 11.47 16.81
C LEU A 172 -12.35 11.77 15.36
N ALA A 173 -12.09 13.03 15.04
CA ALA A 173 -11.73 13.47 13.69
C ALA A 173 -10.40 12.85 13.24
N MET A 174 -9.41 12.78 14.13
CA MET A 174 -8.16 12.06 13.86
C MET A 174 -8.43 10.61 13.44
N TYR A 175 -9.30 9.91 14.17
CA TYR A 175 -9.62 8.51 13.84
C TYR A 175 -10.42 8.35 12.56
N LYS A 176 -11.28 9.31 12.23
CA LYS A 176 -12.02 9.32 10.98
C LYS A 176 -11.06 9.49 9.80
N ASN A 177 -10.24 10.54 9.82
CA ASN A 177 -9.30 10.83 8.74
C ASN A 177 -8.22 9.75 8.61
N ALA A 178 -7.73 9.20 9.73
CA ALA A 178 -6.79 8.10 9.68
C ALA A 178 -7.43 6.80 9.15
N GLY A 179 -8.72 6.56 9.46
CA GLY A 179 -9.49 5.46 8.86
C GLY A 179 -9.74 5.66 7.37
N ASP A 180 -9.98 6.90 6.93
CA ASP A 180 -10.14 7.24 5.50
C ASP A 180 -8.83 7.07 4.72
N LEU A 181 -7.69 7.39 5.34
CA LEU A 181 -6.35 7.26 4.75
C LEU A 181 -5.87 5.79 4.68
N THR A 182 -6.00 5.06 5.79
CA THR A 182 -5.50 3.68 5.92
C THR A 182 -6.53 2.60 5.55
N GLY A 183 -7.81 2.96 5.41
CA GLY A 183 -8.93 2.02 5.29
C GLY A 183 -9.26 1.25 6.58
N LEU A 184 -8.62 1.56 7.71
CA LEU A 184 -8.78 0.80 8.95
C LEU A 184 -10.04 1.21 9.73
N PRO A 185 -10.81 0.25 10.30
CA PRO A 185 -11.89 0.56 11.21
C PRO A 185 -11.42 1.34 12.45
N ARG A 186 -12.22 2.30 12.91
CA ARG A 186 -11.92 3.15 14.09
C ARG A 186 -11.48 2.37 15.34
N LYS A 187 -12.06 1.20 15.60
CA LYS A 187 -11.72 0.35 16.76
C LYS A 187 -10.29 -0.19 16.67
N VAL A 188 -9.95 -0.72 15.50
CA VAL A 188 -8.65 -1.28 15.17
C VAL A 188 -7.55 -0.21 15.22
N TYR A 189 -7.83 1.00 14.69
CA TYR A 189 -6.89 2.11 14.78
C TYR A 189 -6.64 2.58 16.23
N LYS A 190 -7.70 2.65 17.06
CA LYS A 190 -7.56 2.94 18.49
C LYS A 190 -6.70 1.90 19.21
N ALA A 191 -6.96 0.62 18.95
CA ALA A 191 -6.20 -0.48 19.54
C ALA A 191 -4.72 -0.39 19.15
N SER A 192 -4.41 -0.12 17.88
CA SER A 192 -3.04 0.09 17.39
C SER A 192 -2.32 1.27 18.07
N GLY A 193 -3.02 2.40 18.28
CA GLY A 193 -2.46 3.54 19.00
C GLY A 193 -2.08 3.22 20.45
N GLU A 194 -2.97 2.54 21.19
CA GLU A 194 -2.66 2.08 22.55
C GLU A 194 -1.59 0.99 22.57
N ALA A 195 -1.59 0.08 21.59
CA ALA A 195 -0.56 -0.93 21.41
C ALA A 195 0.83 -0.30 21.29
N ARG A 196 0.94 0.77 20.48
CA ARG A 196 2.18 1.54 20.32
C ARG A 196 2.59 2.25 21.61
N ARG A 197 1.64 2.87 22.32
CA ARG A 197 1.92 3.54 23.60
C ARG A 197 2.43 2.54 24.64
N LEU A 198 1.79 1.38 24.76
CA LEU A 198 2.23 0.28 25.63
C LEU A 198 3.64 -0.17 25.24
N ARG A 199 3.90 -0.35 23.94
CA ARG A 199 5.23 -0.71 23.43
C ARG A 199 6.29 0.32 23.85
N GLU A 200 6.03 1.61 23.67
CA GLU A 200 6.94 2.70 24.09
C GLU A 200 7.13 2.76 25.62
N GLU A 201 6.06 2.58 26.41
CA GLU A 201 6.14 2.58 27.87
C GLU A 201 7.01 1.43 28.39
N LEU A 202 6.84 0.25 27.81
CA LEU A 202 7.55 -0.95 28.24
C LEU A 202 9.00 -0.97 27.77
N TYR A 203 9.25 -0.47 26.55
CA TYR A 203 10.60 -0.18 26.07
C TYR A 203 11.33 0.77 27.02
N SER A 204 10.64 1.82 27.48
CA SER A 204 11.19 2.78 28.45
C SER A 204 11.48 2.18 29.83
N LYS A 205 10.80 1.08 30.19
CA LYS A 205 11.04 0.33 31.44
C LYS A 205 12.18 -0.70 31.32
N GLY A 206 12.90 -0.73 30.19
CA GLY A 206 14.05 -1.62 29.97
C GLY A 206 13.67 -3.05 29.59
N VAL A 207 12.40 -3.31 29.30
CA VAL A 207 11.95 -4.53 28.61
C VAL A 207 12.24 -4.27 27.13
N GLY A 208 13.10 -5.05 26.47
CA GLY A 208 13.62 -4.76 25.12
C GLY A 208 12.58 -4.68 23.99
N GLU A 209 12.84 -5.28 22.83
CA GLU A 209 11.81 -5.38 21.79
C GLU A 209 10.67 -6.29 22.25
N ILE A 210 9.45 -5.76 22.23
CA ILE A 210 8.26 -6.44 22.73
C ILE A 210 7.41 -6.88 21.56
N SER A 211 7.15 -8.18 21.50
CA SER A 211 6.36 -8.78 20.43
C SER A 211 4.87 -8.46 20.56
N ALA A 212 4.14 -8.55 19.44
CA ALA A 212 2.69 -8.39 19.45
C ALA A 212 1.98 -9.36 20.42
N LYS A 213 2.53 -10.57 20.61
CA LYS A 213 2.02 -11.59 21.54
C LYS A 213 1.98 -11.13 23.00
N GLU A 214 2.88 -10.22 23.37
CA GLU A 214 2.96 -9.69 24.74
C GLU A 214 2.08 -8.44 24.93
N ILE A 215 1.80 -7.71 23.85
CA ILE A 215 1.00 -6.48 23.86
C ILE A 215 -0.49 -6.80 23.85
N VAL A 216 -0.91 -7.80 23.07
CA VAL A 216 -2.33 -8.14 22.88
C VAL A 216 -3.05 -8.56 24.19
N PRO A 217 -2.48 -9.41 25.06
CA PRO A 217 -3.09 -9.72 26.35
C PRO A 217 -3.31 -8.48 27.23
N ARG A 218 -2.37 -7.53 27.21
CA ARG A 218 -2.48 -6.28 27.98
C ARG A 218 -3.52 -5.32 27.40
N LEU A 219 -3.71 -5.33 26.08
CA LEU A 219 -4.83 -4.63 25.45
C LEU A 219 -6.17 -5.26 25.84
N MET A 220 -6.24 -6.59 25.92
CA MET A 220 -7.44 -7.29 26.37
C MET A 220 -7.82 -6.95 27.81
N GLU A 221 -6.85 -6.81 28.71
CA GLU A 221 -7.09 -6.31 30.08
C GLU A 221 -7.70 -4.90 30.11
N LEU A 222 -7.36 -4.07 29.12
CA LEU A 222 -7.91 -2.71 28.95
C LEU A 222 -9.27 -2.70 28.22
N GLY A 223 -9.83 -3.87 27.87
CA GLY A 223 -11.15 -4.02 27.25
C GLY A 223 -11.17 -4.01 25.72
N TYR A 224 -10.01 -4.06 25.07
CA TYR A 224 -9.87 -4.23 23.62
C TYR A 224 -10.07 -5.71 23.24
N LYS A 225 -10.78 -6.00 22.14
CA LYS A 225 -11.16 -7.36 21.73
C LYS A 225 -10.70 -7.71 20.30
N GLU A 226 -9.82 -6.89 19.75
CA GLU A 226 -9.28 -7.03 18.40
C GLU A 226 -8.34 -8.25 18.30
N ASP A 227 -8.25 -8.84 17.11
CA ASP A 227 -7.48 -10.08 16.89
C ASP A 227 -5.97 -9.84 17.06
N GLU A 228 -5.26 -10.83 17.62
CA GLU A 228 -3.81 -10.81 17.80
C GLU A 228 -3.10 -10.65 16.44
N ALA A 229 -3.65 -11.28 15.40
CA ALA A 229 -3.13 -11.18 14.04
C ALA A 229 -3.30 -9.77 13.46
N GLU A 230 -4.44 -9.11 13.70
CA GLU A 230 -4.71 -7.74 13.22
C GLU A 230 -3.83 -6.72 13.94
N ILE A 231 -3.75 -6.79 15.28
CA ILE A 231 -2.89 -5.90 16.06
C ILE A 231 -1.42 -6.15 15.72
N GLY A 232 -1.03 -7.41 15.58
CA GLY A 232 0.33 -7.80 15.20
C GLY A 232 0.71 -7.29 13.82
N PHE A 233 -0.18 -7.42 12.83
CA PHE A 233 0.02 -6.84 11.50
C PHE A 233 0.24 -5.33 11.60
N LEU A 234 -0.62 -4.61 12.32
CA LEU A 234 -0.51 -3.15 12.45
C LEU A 234 0.74 -2.68 13.17
N LEU A 235 1.16 -3.40 14.22
CA LEU A 235 2.40 -3.12 14.92
C LEU A 235 3.64 -3.42 14.06
N SER A 236 3.54 -4.43 13.18
CA SER A 236 4.60 -4.84 12.25
C SER A 236 4.78 -3.87 11.08
N GLN A 237 3.72 -3.15 10.68
CA GLN A 237 3.83 -2.08 9.68
C GLN A 237 4.74 -0.94 10.16
N GLY A 238 5.07 -0.87 11.46
CA GLY A 238 6.26 -0.24 12.01
C GLY A 238 6.30 1.29 11.99
N TYR A 239 5.72 1.93 11.00
CA TYR A 239 5.77 3.36 10.76
C TYR A 239 4.44 3.79 10.14
N GLY A 240 4.02 5.02 10.46
CA GLY A 240 2.94 5.65 9.71
C GLY A 240 3.31 5.69 8.22
N GLU A 241 2.31 5.83 7.36
CA GLU A 241 2.50 5.91 5.92
C GLU A 241 3.62 6.88 5.56
N ILE A 242 4.53 6.42 4.69
CA ILE A 242 5.63 7.23 4.18
C ILE A 242 5.20 7.72 2.80
N SER A 243 5.35 9.01 2.55
CA SER A 243 5.06 9.58 1.23
C SER A 243 6.00 8.96 0.19
N LEU A 244 5.43 8.45 -0.90
CA LEU A 244 6.23 8.02 -2.05
C LEU A 244 7.00 9.21 -2.67
N ASN A 245 6.47 10.42 -2.51
CA ASN A 245 7.13 11.66 -2.93
C ASN A 245 8.16 12.17 -1.91
N ALA A 246 8.40 11.44 -0.80
CA ALA A 246 9.41 11.84 0.16
C ALA A 246 10.78 11.84 -0.52
N PRO A 247 11.52 12.97 -0.46
CA PRO A 247 12.85 13.04 -1.07
C PRO A 247 13.81 12.17 -0.28
N LEU A 248 14.61 11.38 -1.00
CA LEU A 248 15.66 10.57 -0.40
C LEU A 248 16.89 11.45 -0.19
N LYS A 249 17.35 11.57 1.06
CA LYS A 249 18.59 12.28 1.38
C LYS A 249 19.77 11.31 1.32
N ASN A 250 20.69 11.56 0.40
CA ASN A 250 22.03 10.95 0.44
C ASN A 250 22.95 11.75 1.40
N GLU A 251 24.17 11.26 1.63
CA GLU A 251 25.17 11.90 2.50
C GLU A 251 25.47 13.37 2.09
N ASP A 252 25.26 13.73 0.82
CA ASP A 252 25.45 15.08 0.27
C ASP A 252 24.22 16.01 0.37
N GLY A 253 23.13 15.55 1.01
CA GLY A 253 22.06 16.41 1.49
C GLY A 253 20.88 16.69 0.55
N GLU A 254 21.00 16.48 -0.76
CA GLU A 254 19.89 16.71 -1.72
C GLU A 254 19.94 15.73 -2.91
N THR A 255 18.87 14.96 -3.11
CA THR A 255 18.58 14.34 -4.41
C THR A 255 17.13 14.62 -4.79
N ASN A 256 16.87 14.82 -6.09
CA ASN A 256 15.52 14.93 -6.65
C ASN A 256 14.82 13.57 -6.78
N ILE A 257 15.40 12.50 -6.22
CA ILE A 257 14.88 11.14 -6.33
C ILE A 257 13.91 10.91 -5.18
N SER A 258 12.68 10.60 -5.55
CA SER A 258 11.64 10.23 -4.60
C SER A 258 11.63 8.71 -4.37
N LEU A 259 10.97 8.27 -3.29
CA LEU A 259 10.76 6.83 -3.07
C LEU A 259 9.95 6.18 -4.21
N ALA A 260 9.04 6.94 -4.85
CA ALA A 260 8.26 6.50 -5.99
C ALA A 260 9.15 6.08 -7.17
N ASP A 261 10.22 6.83 -7.43
CA ASP A 261 11.13 6.59 -8.56
C ASP A 261 11.96 5.31 -8.40
N LEU A 262 12.08 4.80 -7.18
CA LEU A 262 12.79 3.54 -6.88
C LEU A 262 11.88 2.31 -6.95
N LEU A 263 10.56 2.49 -6.99
CA LEU A 263 9.63 1.37 -7.02
C LEU A 263 9.49 0.85 -8.45
N PRO A 264 9.75 -0.45 -8.70
CA PRO A 264 9.55 -1.04 -10.02
C PRO A 264 8.05 -1.09 -10.35
N ASP A 265 7.69 -0.68 -11.57
CA ASP A 265 6.32 -0.82 -12.07
C ASP A 265 6.11 -2.25 -12.61
N GLU A 266 5.43 -3.08 -11.84
CA GLU A 266 5.15 -4.48 -12.18
C GLU A 266 4.24 -4.65 -13.41
N ASN A 267 3.52 -3.60 -13.83
CA ASN A 267 2.58 -3.64 -14.96
C ASN A 267 3.21 -3.22 -16.30
N THR A 268 4.45 -2.72 -16.31
CA THR A 268 5.11 -2.22 -17.54
C THR A 268 5.91 -3.28 -18.29
N ASN A 269 5.59 -4.55 -18.09
CA ASN A 269 6.31 -5.65 -18.72
C ASN A 269 5.87 -5.83 -20.20
N THR A 270 6.12 -4.81 -21.01
CA THR A 270 5.84 -4.75 -22.46
C THR A 270 6.50 -5.89 -23.22
N GLU A 271 7.64 -6.40 -22.75
CA GLU A 271 8.28 -7.61 -23.28
C GLU A 271 7.43 -8.85 -23.04
N ARG A 272 6.81 -8.99 -21.85
CA ARG A 272 5.89 -10.09 -21.53
C ARG A 272 4.60 -10.01 -22.33
N ASP A 273 4.08 -8.82 -22.57
CA ASP A 273 2.89 -8.61 -23.40
C ASP A 273 3.17 -8.88 -24.89
N GLY A 274 4.35 -8.49 -25.38
CA GLY A 274 4.82 -8.83 -26.73
C GLY A 274 5.04 -10.33 -26.93
N MET A 275 5.64 -11.01 -25.94
CA MET A 275 5.80 -12.47 -25.93
C MET A 275 4.44 -13.18 -25.89
N ALA A 276 3.50 -12.70 -25.07
CA ALA A 276 2.14 -13.24 -25.01
C ALA A 276 1.40 -13.07 -26.36
N ALA A 277 1.66 -12.00 -27.11
CA ALA A 277 1.12 -11.84 -28.46
C ALA A 277 1.70 -12.86 -29.45
N ALA A 278 3.02 -13.10 -29.41
CA ALA A 278 3.68 -14.09 -30.26
C ALA A 278 3.24 -15.53 -29.92
N GLU A 279 3.18 -15.89 -28.64
CA GLU A 279 2.67 -17.19 -28.17
C GLU A 279 1.21 -17.41 -28.61
N ARG A 280 0.41 -16.34 -28.60
CA ARG A 280 -0.98 -16.38 -29.04
C ARG A 280 -1.11 -16.59 -30.54
N GLU A 281 -0.28 -15.93 -31.35
CA GLU A 281 -0.21 -16.14 -32.80
C GLU A 281 0.23 -17.58 -33.14
N GLU A 282 1.22 -18.10 -32.43
CA GLU A 282 1.70 -19.47 -32.59
C GLU A 282 0.63 -20.50 -32.21
N LEU A 283 -0.08 -20.29 -31.09
CA LEU A 283 -1.21 -21.12 -30.68
C LEU A 283 -2.32 -21.11 -31.74
N PHE A 284 -2.67 -19.95 -32.30
CA PHE A 284 -3.70 -19.85 -33.32
C PHE A 284 -3.28 -20.53 -34.63
N SER A 285 -2.03 -20.38 -35.06
CA SER A 285 -1.48 -21.11 -36.22
C SER A 285 -1.48 -22.63 -35.98
N ALA A 286 -1.20 -23.10 -34.77
CA ALA A 286 -1.26 -24.52 -34.44
C ALA A 286 -2.70 -25.06 -34.44
N LEU A 287 -3.68 -24.25 -34.01
CA LEU A 287 -5.10 -24.60 -34.05
C LEU A 287 -5.64 -24.78 -35.48
N GLU A 288 -5.13 -24.04 -36.45
CA GLU A 288 -5.49 -24.20 -37.88
C GLU A 288 -5.09 -25.57 -38.45
N ASN A 289 -4.10 -26.24 -37.85
CA ASN A 289 -3.64 -27.57 -38.26
C ASN A 289 -4.46 -28.73 -37.62
N LEU A 290 -5.42 -28.40 -36.77
CA LEU A 290 -6.39 -29.35 -36.23
C LEU A 290 -7.58 -29.49 -37.18
N THR A 291 -8.33 -30.58 -37.01
CA THR A 291 -9.63 -30.67 -37.69
C THR A 291 -10.59 -29.64 -37.11
N GLU A 292 -11.53 -29.14 -37.93
CA GLU A 292 -12.53 -28.14 -37.52
C GLU A 292 -13.24 -28.54 -36.20
N ARG A 293 -13.54 -29.83 -36.06
CA ARG A 293 -14.19 -30.38 -34.86
C ARG A 293 -13.29 -30.36 -33.63
N GLN A 294 -11.99 -30.59 -33.79
CA GLN A 294 -11.01 -30.53 -32.69
C GLN A 294 -10.75 -29.08 -32.26
N ALA A 295 -10.52 -28.18 -33.23
CA ALA A 295 -10.32 -26.76 -32.97
C ALA A 295 -11.52 -26.17 -32.22
N ARG A 296 -12.75 -26.45 -32.68
CA ARG A 296 -13.98 -25.94 -32.05
C ARG A 296 -14.18 -26.41 -30.61
N VAL A 297 -13.84 -27.67 -30.31
CA VAL A 297 -13.85 -28.17 -28.91
C VAL A 297 -12.86 -27.42 -28.05
N LEU A 298 -11.64 -27.13 -28.54
CA LEU A 298 -10.63 -26.39 -27.77
C LEU A 298 -11.01 -24.91 -27.58
N VAL A 299 -11.48 -24.25 -28.63
CA VAL A 299 -11.91 -22.84 -28.57
C VAL A 299 -13.00 -22.66 -27.52
N GLN A 300 -14.02 -23.52 -27.51
CA GLN A 300 -15.13 -23.42 -26.57
C GLN A 300 -14.77 -23.87 -25.14
N SER A 301 -13.93 -24.89 -24.99
CA SER A 301 -13.54 -25.40 -23.67
C SER A 301 -12.53 -24.52 -22.94
N PHE A 302 -11.71 -23.76 -23.67
CA PHE A 302 -10.70 -22.86 -23.11
C PHE A 302 -11.02 -21.37 -23.27
N GLY A 303 -12.11 -21.02 -23.97
CA GLY A 303 -12.50 -19.62 -24.18
C GLY A 303 -11.52 -18.85 -25.08
N LEU A 304 -11.09 -19.47 -26.18
CA LEU A 304 -10.18 -18.85 -27.13
C LEU A 304 -10.95 -17.91 -28.08
N TYR A 305 -10.25 -17.02 -28.79
CA TYR A 305 -10.86 -15.98 -29.66
C TYR A 305 -11.88 -15.06 -28.95
N GLY A 306 -11.82 -14.96 -27.62
CA GLY A 306 -12.76 -14.14 -26.84
C GLY A 306 -14.10 -14.83 -26.57
N GLU A 307 -14.23 -16.13 -26.86
CA GLU A 307 -15.38 -16.91 -26.40
C GLU A 307 -15.33 -17.15 -24.88
N PRO A 308 -16.48 -17.26 -24.20
CA PRO A 308 -16.52 -17.67 -22.81
C PRO A 308 -16.16 -19.15 -22.65
N VAL A 309 -15.50 -19.50 -21.54
CA VAL A 309 -15.18 -20.89 -21.17
C VAL A 309 -16.47 -21.68 -20.94
N LYS A 310 -16.72 -22.72 -21.74
CA LYS A 310 -17.87 -23.63 -21.63
C LYS A 310 -17.50 -24.96 -20.98
N LYS A 311 -18.45 -25.58 -20.26
CA LYS A 311 -18.26 -26.94 -19.73
C LYS A 311 -18.30 -27.97 -20.85
N LEU A 312 -17.58 -29.09 -20.70
CA LEU A 312 -17.58 -30.18 -21.68
C LEU A 312 -18.99 -30.72 -21.99
N THR A 313 -19.90 -30.69 -21.02
CA THR A 313 -21.30 -31.09 -21.20
C THR A 313 -22.07 -30.12 -22.10
N GLU A 314 -21.77 -28.82 -22.05
CA GLU A 314 -22.41 -27.79 -22.88
C GLU A 314 -21.90 -27.89 -24.32
N VAL A 315 -20.59 -28.06 -24.49
CA VAL A 315 -19.96 -28.32 -25.81
C VAL A 315 -20.49 -29.62 -26.43
N ALA A 316 -20.78 -30.63 -25.61
CA ALA A 316 -21.33 -31.92 -26.07
C ALA A 316 -22.74 -31.79 -26.66
N VAL A 317 -23.59 -30.98 -26.04
CA VAL A 317 -24.94 -30.67 -26.55
C VAL A 317 -24.85 -29.96 -27.91
N GLU A 318 -23.96 -28.99 -28.04
CA GLU A 318 -23.77 -28.22 -29.28
C GLU A 318 -23.25 -29.08 -30.44
N LEU A 319 -22.40 -30.07 -30.14
CA LEU A 319 -21.79 -30.98 -31.13
C LEU A 319 -22.58 -32.29 -31.35
N GLY A 320 -23.73 -32.46 -30.70
CA GLY A 320 -24.58 -33.65 -30.82
C GLY A 320 -23.90 -34.95 -30.38
N VAL A 321 -23.01 -34.89 -29.38
CA VAL A 321 -22.25 -36.03 -28.87
C VAL A 321 -22.31 -36.12 -27.35
N THR A 322 -21.77 -37.19 -26.76
CA THR A 322 -21.68 -37.33 -25.30
C THR A 322 -20.50 -36.52 -24.74
N GLY A 323 -20.60 -36.11 -23.47
CA GLY A 323 -19.51 -35.39 -22.78
C GLY A 323 -18.18 -36.16 -22.79
N GLU A 324 -18.23 -37.48 -22.61
CA GLU A 324 -17.03 -38.33 -22.67
C GLU A 324 -16.42 -38.33 -24.09
N ARG A 325 -17.25 -38.27 -25.14
CA ARG A 325 -16.75 -38.15 -26.51
C ARG A 325 -16.05 -36.81 -26.75
N VAL A 326 -16.59 -35.71 -26.21
CA VAL A 326 -15.91 -34.40 -26.25
C VAL A 326 -14.58 -34.45 -25.51
N ARG A 327 -14.53 -35.09 -24.33
CA ARG A 327 -13.29 -35.27 -23.55
C ARG A 327 -12.22 -36.02 -24.35
N GLN A 328 -12.61 -37.09 -25.05
CA GLN A 328 -11.71 -37.83 -25.93
C GLN A 328 -11.18 -36.97 -27.08
N ILE A 329 -12.06 -36.19 -27.73
CA ILE A 329 -11.68 -35.27 -28.81
C ILE A 329 -10.72 -34.20 -28.28
N GLN A 330 -11.00 -33.62 -27.11
CA GLN A 330 -10.15 -32.63 -26.45
C GLN A 330 -8.76 -33.18 -26.15
N LYS A 331 -8.68 -34.38 -25.55
CA LYS A 331 -7.40 -35.03 -25.23
C LYS A 331 -6.59 -35.29 -26.50
N ALA A 332 -7.19 -35.86 -27.53
CA ALA A 332 -6.53 -36.13 -28.80
C ALA A 332 -6.08 -34.83 -29.51
N ALA A 333 -6.87 -33.76 -29.40
CA ALA A 333 -6.51 -32.45 -29.94
C ALA A 333 -5.31 -31.83 -29.21
N ILE A 334 -5.25 -31.94 -27.87
CA ILE A 334 -4.11 -31.46 -27.06
C ILE A 334 -2.84 -32.26 -27.37
N GLU A 335 -2.94 -33.58 -27.51
CA GLU A 335 -1.80 -34.42 -27.91
C GLU A 335 -1.27 -34.02 -29.29
N LYS A 336 -2.17 -33.80 -30.25
CA LYS A 336 -1.80 -33.33 -31.59
C LYS A 336 -1.19 -31.92 -31.58
N LEU A 337 -1.71 -31.00 -30.76
CA LEU A 337 -1.12 -29.68 -30.58
C LEU A 337 0.29 -29.76 -29.98
N ARG A 338 0.51 -30.63 -28.99
CA ARG A 338 1.85 -30.87 -28.44
C ARG A 338 2.80 -31.35 -29.53
N ASP A 339 2.40 -32.29 -30.37
CA ASP A 339 3.26 -32.77 -31.45
C ASP A 339 3.59 -31.67 -32.48
N ILE A 340 2.65 -30.76 -32.75
CA ILE A 340 2.85 -29.63 -33.68
C ILE A 340 3.80 -28.59 -33.05
N LEU A 341 3.57 -28.23 -31.79
CA LEU A 341 4.34 -27.22 -31.06
C LEU A 341 5.71 -27.73 -30.60
N VAL A 342 5.92 -29.05 -30.47
CA VAL A 342 7.23 -29.65 -30.17
C VAL A 342 8.05 -29.85 -31.45
N LYS A 343 7.39 -29.97 -32.62
CA LYS A 343 8.08 -30.11 -33.93
C LYS A 343 8.48 -28.78 -34.56
N LYS A 344 7.82 -27.67 -34.19
CA LYS A 344 8.34 -26.31 -34.43
C LYS A 344 9.23 -25.95 -33.24
N PRO A 345 10.53 -25.66 -33.41
CA PRO A 345 11.25 -24.94 -32.39
C PRO A 345 10.52 -23.60 -32.21
N THR A 346 10.26 -23.22 -30.96
CA THR A 346 9.64 -21.92 -30.69
C THR A 346 10.51 -20.83 -31.31
N SER A 347 9.90 -19.82 -31.94
CA SER A 347 10.59 -18.80 -32.75
C SER A 347 11.68 -18.00 -32.00
N HIS A 348 11.73 -18.08 -30.67
CA HIS A 348 12.80 -17.52 -29.84
C HIS A 348 13.99 -18.48 -29.60
N GLU A 349 13.81 -19.79 -29.80
CA GLU A 349 14.90 -20.77 -29.74
C GLU A 349 15.76 -20.74 -31.01
N GLU A 350 15.22 -20.28 -32.14
CA GLU A 350 15.95 -20.24 -33.43
C GLU A 350 16.94 -19.08 -33.58
N GLN A 351 16.96 -18.07 -32.71
CA GLN A 351 17.89 -16.94 -32.89
C GLN A 351 19.30 -17.19 -32.37
N VAL A 352 19.55 -18.28 -31.62
CA VAL A 352 20.90 -18.70 -31.27
C VAL A 352 21.21 -20.03 -31.93
N ILE A 353 21.34 -20.02 -33.26
CA ILE A 353 21.89 -21.16 -34.02
C ILE A 353 23.35 -21.35 -33.58
N TRP A 354 23.57 -22.27 -32.66
CA TRP A 354 24.90 -22.81 -32.38
C TRP A 354 25.20 -23.80 -33.50
N GLU A 355 26.08 -23.45 -34.43
CA GLU A 355 26.62 -24.41 -35.40
C GLU A 355 27.31 -25.56 -34.64
N ASN A 356 26.63 -26.70 -34.57
CA ASN A 356 27.17 -27.94 -34.06
C ASN A 356 27.38 -28.89 -35.23
N PRO A 357 28.58 -29.49 -35.38
CA PRO A 357 28.76 -30.62 -36.29
C PRO A 357 27.79 -31.73 -35.91
N GLU A 358 27.14 -32.36 -36.90
CA GLU A 358 26.12 -33.41 -36.69
C GLU A 358 26.64 -34.56 -35.79
N ASP A 359 27.92 -34.90 -35.91
CA ASP A 359 28.61 -35.92 -35.10
C ASP A 359 28.61 -35.59 -33.58
N PHE A 360 28.66 -34.30 -33.23
CA PHE A 360 28.64 -33.85 -31.84
C PHE A 360 27.26 -34.08 -31.20
N THR A 361 26.18 -33.71 -31.90
CA THR A 361 24.81 -33.87 -31.42
C THR A 361 24.42 -35.33 -31.28
N GLU A 362 24.84 -36.18 -32.22
CA GLU A 362 24.57 -37.62 -32.15
C GLU A 362 25.31 -38.26 -30.96
N THR A 363 26.57 -37.90 -30.74
CA THR A 363 27.36 -38.44 -29.64
C THR A 363 26.83 -38.02 -28.27
N VAL A 364 26.42 -36.76 -28.12
CA VAL A 364 25.87 -36.24 -26.86
C VAL A 364 24.48 -36.83 -26.55
N SER A 365 23.65 -37.08 -27.57
CA SER A 365 22.31 -37.68 -27.40
C SER A 365 22.33 -39.08 -26.78
N LYS A 366 23.48 -39.78 -26.82
CA LYS A 366 23.66 -41.12 -26.21
C LYS A 366 23.78 -41.07 -24.68
N ILE A 367 23.96 -39.89 -24.08
CA ILE A 367 24.03 -39.71 -22.63
C ILE A 367 22.69 -39.16 -22.11
N PRO A 368 22.11 -39.70 -21.01
CA PRO A 368 20.90 -39.14 -20.42
C PRO A 368 21.07 -37.65 -20.03
N PRO A 369 20.05 -36.79 -20.22
CA PRO A 369 20.15 -35.34 -20.03
C PRO A 369 20.70 -34.91 -18.66
N LEU A 370 20.26 -35.55 -17.57
CA LEU A 370 20.72 -35.24 -16.21
C LEU A 370 22.20 -35.61 -16.01
N LYS A 371 22.63 -36.75 -16.53
CA LYS A 371 24.05 -37.16 -16.46
C LYS A 371 24.94 -36.24 -17.28
N TYR A 372 24.46 -35.77 -18.43
CA TYR A 372 25.19 -34.81 -19.24
C TYR A 372 25.36 -33.46 -18.53
N ILE A 373 24.31 -32.96 -17.88
CA ILE A 373 24.37 -31.74 -17.06
C ILE A 373 25.46 -31.85 -15.98
N ASP A 374 25.46 -32.95 -15.22
CA ASP A 374 26.45 -33.17 -14.15
C ASP A 374 27.88 -33.27 -14.72
N LEU A 375 28.05 -33.94 -15.86
CA LEU A 375 29.33 -34.04 -16.55
C LEU A 375 29.85 -32.65 -16.94
N VAL A 376 29.02 -31.82 -17.56
CA VAL A 376 29.41 -30.48 -18.00
C VAL A 376 29.76 -29.59 -16.81
N LEU A 377 28.98 -29.62 -15.73
CA LEU A 377 29.27 -28.82 -14.54
C LEU A 377 30.61 -29.20 -13.89
N ASN A 378 30.88 -30.50 -13.77
CA ASN A 378 32.16 -31.00 -13.27
C ASN A 378 33.33 -30.65 -14.20
N PHE A 379 33.11 -30.74 -15.52
CA PHE A 379 34.10 -30.37 -16.52
C PHE A 379 34.46 -28.89 -16.41
N VAL A 380 33.48 -27.99 -16.43
CA VAL A 380 33.73 -26.54 -16.33
C VAL A 380 34.39 -26.20 -14.98
N ALA A 381 33.93 -26.79 -13.87
CA ALA A 381 34.55 -26.64 -12.55
C ALA A 381 36.05 -26.97 -12.58
N SER A 382 36.42 -28.09 -13.22
CA SER A 382 37.83 -28.52 -13.33
C SER A 382 38.69 -27.56 -14.17
N GLN A 383 38.11 -26.94 -15.20
CA GLN A 383 38.82 -26.04 -16.11
C GLN A 383 38.99 -24.64 -15.52
N THR A 384 38.07 -24.19 -14.68
CA THR A 384 38.09 -22.85 -14.08
C THR A 384 38.65 -22.83 -12.65
N GLY A 385 38.93 -24.00 -12.06
CA GLY A 385 39.41 -24.13 -10.69
C GLY A 385 38.35 -23.78 -9.64
N ARG A 386 37.07 -23.93 -9.98
CA ARG A 386 35.91 -23.63 -9.12
C ARG A 386 35.24 -24.92 -8.66
N SER A 387 34.37 -24.83 -7.66
CA SER A 387 33.49 -25.93 -7.27
C SER A 387 32.15 -25.87 -8.02
N VAL A 388 31.46 -27.01 -8.17
CA VAL A 388 30.11 -27.03 -8.76
C VAL A 388 29.11 -26.19 -7.95
N GLN A 389 29.30 -26.09 -6.62
CA GLN A 389 28.47 -25.29 -5.72
C GLN A 389 28.57 -23.79 -6.02
N ASP A 390 29.72 -23.33 -6.51
CA ASP A 390 29.91 -21.92 -6.91
C ASP A 390 28.96 -21.54 -8.05
N PHE A 391 28.74 -22.45 -9.01
CA PHE A 391 27.80 -22.24 -10.10
C PHE A 391 26.34 -22.18 -9.63
N GLN A 392 26.01 -22.87 -8.54
CA GLN A 392 24.67 -22.91 -7.94
C GLN A 392 24.36 -21.73 -7.00
N GLY A 393 25.39 -21.00 -6.54
CA GLY A 393 25.22 -19.82 -5.68
C GLY A 393 24.60 -18.61 -6.40
N LYS A 394 24.36 -17.52 -5.66
CA LYS A 394 23.84 -16.24 -6.19
C LYS A 394 24.89 -15.12 -6.30
N ASP A 395 26.17 -15.46 -6.14
CA ASP A 395 27.27 -14.50 -6.25
C ASP A 395 27.29 -13.81 -7.64
N LYS A 396 27.59 -12.52 -7.66
CA LYS A 396 27.63 -11.64 -8.84
C LYS A 396 29.06 -11.35 -9.32
N ASP A 397 30.08 -12.02 -8.80
CA ASP A 397 31.45 -11.95 -9.31
C ASP A 397 31.49 -12.15 -10.84
N ALA A 398 32.10 -11.20 -11.56
CA ALA A 398 32.06 -11.13 -13.03
C ALA A 398 32.66 -12.38 -13.68
N LYS A 399 33.75 -12.92 -13.13
CA LYS A 399 34.36 -14.17 -13.63
C LYS A 399 33.44 -15.37 -13.45
N LEU A 400 32.76 -15.43 -12.32
CA LEU A 400 31.87 -16.54 -11.99
C LEU A 400 30.58 -16.49 -12.83
N VAL A 401 30.08 -15.30 -13.14
CA VAL A 401 28.97 -15.11 -14.08
C VAL A 401 29.35 -15.59 -15.49
N GLU A 402 30.58 -15.35 -15.93
CA GLU A 402 31.10 -15.83 -17.21
C GLU A 402 31.23 -17.37 -17.22
N ASP A 403 31.81 -17.97 -16.19
CA ASP A 403 31.95 -19.42 -16.07
C ASP A 403 30.58 -20.13 -16.09
N ARG A 404 29.57 -19.54 -15.42
CA ARG A 404 28.17 -20.01 -15.50
C ARG A 404 27.62 -19.92 -16.92
N GLY A 405 27.90 -18.83 -17.63
CA GLY A 405 27.49 -18.68 -19.03
C GLY A 405 28.13 -19.75 -19.94
N ILE A 406 29.41 -20.06 -19.73
CA ILE A 406 30.09 -21.14 -20.45
C ILE A 406 29.44 -22.49 -20.15
N ALA A 407 29.14 -22.79 -18.88
CA ALA A 407 28.44 -24.00 -18.49
C ALA A 407 27.05 -24.09 -19.12
N SER A 408 26.24 -23.03 -19.04
CA SER A 408 24.92 -22.95 -19.70
C SER A 408 25.02 -23.25 -21.19
N SER A 409 26.02 -22.68 -21.87
CA SER A 409 26.24 -22.86 -23.31
C SER A 409 26.61 -24.30 -23.66
N LEU A 410 27.46 -24.95 -22.88
CA LEU A 410 27.86 -26.34 -23.10
C LEU A 410 26.76 -27.35 -22.76
N ILE A 411 25.96 -27.07 -21.72
CA ILE A 411 24.78 -27.87 -21.35
C ILE A 411 23.73 -27.81 -22.47
N HIS A 412 23.51 -26.62 -23.05
CA HIS A 412 22.54 -26.39 -24.11
C HIS A 412 22.85 -27.16 -25.41
N LEU A 413 24.07 -27.68 -25.58
CA LEU A 413 24.42 -28.50 -26.75
C LEU A 413 23.70 -29.87 -26.78
N HIS A 414 23.06 -30.28 -25.69
CA HIS A 414 22.29 -31.52 -25.64
C HIS A 414 20.84 -31.29 -26.13
N PRO A 415 20.36 -32.03 -27.16
CA PRO A 415 19.09 -31.74 -27.83
C PRO A 415 17.85 -31.85 -26.91
N GLU A 416 17.88 -32.74 -25.92
CA GLU A 416 16.76 -32.92 -24.98
C GLU A 416 16.83 -32.04 -23.71
N VAL A 417 17.85 -31.15 -23.59
CA VAL A 417 18.00 -30.28 -22.42
C VAL A 417 17.31 -28.93 -22.66
N ILE A 418 16.14 -28.76 -22.06
CA ILE A 418 15.36 -27.52 -22.08
C ILE A 418 15.97 -26.49 -21.12
N LEU A 419 15.90 -25.19 -21.45
CA LEU A 419 16.44 -24.07 -20.65
C LEU A 419 16.06 -24.11 -19.16
N ARG A 420 14.84 -24.54 -18.83
CA ARG A 420 14.38 -24.70 -17.44
C ARG A 420 15.24 -25.68 -16.65
N LYS A 421 15.70 -26.78 -17.26
CA LYS A 421 16.60 -27.75 -16.60
C LYS A 421 17.99 -27.16 -16.36
N ILE A 422 18.48 -26.34 -17.29
CA ILE A 422 19.74 -25.59 -17.12
C ILE A 422 19.64 -24.64 -15.92
N GLY A 423 18.52 -23.89 -15.84
CA GLY A 423 18.22 -23.01 -14.72
C GLY A 423 18.17 -23.73 -13.37
N GLN A 424 17.52 -24.90 -13.31
CA GLN A 424 17.48 -25.74 -12.11
C GLN A 424 18.88 -26.23 -11.69
N ALA A 425 19.68 -26.71 -12.64
CA ALA A 425 21.04 -27.19 -12.38
C ALA A 425 21.98 -26.09 -11.85
N LEU A 426 21.73 -24.85 -12.25
CA LEU A 426 22.43 -23.65 -11.81
C LEU A 426 21.71 -22.94 -10.66
N GLY A 427 21.11 -23.67 -9.71
CA GLY A 427 20.58 -23.06 -8.48
C GLY A 427 19.21 -22.38 -8.62
N GLY A 428 18.36 -22.87 -9.52
CA GLY A 428 16.96 -22.43 -9.63
C GLY A 428 16.79 -21.08 -10.35
N ARG A 429 17.58 -20.82 -11.39
CA ARG A 429 17.49 -19.61 -12.21
C ARG A 429 16.35 -19.68 -13.23
N ASP A 430 15.77 -18.53 -13.51
CA ASP A 430 14.74 -18.40 -14.54
C ASP A 430 15.31 -18.57 -15.95
N HIS A 431 14.48 -19.04 -16.88
CA HIS A 431 14.85 -19.27 -18.27
C HIS A 431 15.35 -17.99 -18.97
N SER A 432 14.78 -16.82 -18.65
CA SER A 432 15.25 -15.50 -19.14
C SER A 432 16.70 -15.18 -18.71
N THR A 433 17.11 -15.60 -17.51
CA THR A 433 18.50 -15.44 -17.05
C THR A 433 19.44 -16.34 -17.84
N ILE A 434 18.99 -17.55 -18.20
CA ILE A 434 19.78 -18.48 -19.02
C ILE A 434 19.90 -17.96 -20.45
N ILE A 435 18.84 -17.42 -21.04
CA ILE A 435 18.87 -16.79 -22.38
C ILE A 435 19.89 -15.66 -22.41
N ASN A 436 19.81 -14.72 -21.46
CA ASN A 436 20.78 -13.63 -21.34
C ASN A 436 22.23 -14.12 -21.18
N GLN A 437 22.45 -15.25 -20.50
CA GLN A 437 23.78 -15.86 -20.39
C GLN A 437 24.25 -16.42 -21.73
N LEU A 438 23.38 -17.15 -22.46
CA LEU A 438 23.69 -17.73 -23.76
C LEU A 438 24.01 -16.64 -24.79
N GLU A 439 23.21 -15.58 -24.85
CA GLU A 439 23.42 -14.43 -25.74
C GLU A 439 24.75 -13.74 -25.45
N LYS A 440 25.06 -13.44 -24.19
CA LYS A 440 26.33 -12.82 -23.81
C LYS A 440 27.54 -13.64 -24.21
N ILE A 441 27.48 -14.96 -24.07
CA ILE A 441 28.58 -15.85 -24.50
C ILE A 441 28.64 -15.89 -26.03
N ALA A 442 27.51 -15.99 -26.73
CA ALA A 442 27.46 -15.98 -28.19
C ALA A 442 28.04 -14.68 -28.77
N ASP A 443 27.68 -13.52 -28.23
CA ASP A 443 28.21 -12.21 -28.64
C ASP A 443 29.70 -12.08 -28.31
N LYS A 444 30.13 -12.58 -27.15
CA LYS A 444 31.56 -12.60 -26.78
C LYS A 444 32.38 -13.48 -27.72
N ARG A 445 31.83 -14.61 -28.18
CA ARG A 445 32.47 -15.45 -29.21
C ARG A 445 32.60 -14.74 -30.55
N LYS A 446 31.59 -13.97 -30.97
CA LYS A 446 31.62 -13.18 -32.22
C LYS A 446 32.64 -12.03 -32.15
N THR A 447 32.72 -11.36 -31.00
CA THR A 447 33.52 -10.13 -30.81
C THR A 447 34.97 -10.39 -30.39
N ASN A 448 35.27 -11.53 -29.75
CA ASN A 448 36.61 -11.85 -29.23
C ASN A 448 37.14 -13.19 -29.79
N PRO A 449 38.06 -13.16 -30.79
CA PRO A 449 38.63 -14.36 -31.40
C PRO A 449 39.39 -15.26 -30.41
N THR A 450 40.08 -14.68 -29.43
CA THR A 450 40.82 -15.41 -28.40
C THR A 450 39.88 -16.21 -27.51
N PHE A 451 38.76 -15.61 -27.11
CA PHE A 451 37.71 -16.28 -26.36
C PHE A 451 37.03 -17.38 -27.18
N ASN A 452 36.75 -17.14 -28.46
CA ASN A 452 36.17 -18.16 -29.32
C ASN A 452 37.09 -19.39 -29.47
N ASN A 453 38.39 -19.19 -29.66
CA ASN A 453 39.36 -20.28 -29.72
C ASN A 453 39.41 -21.08 -28.42
N PHE A 454 39.32 -20.40 -27.26
CA PHE A 454 39.23 -21.05 -25.96
C PHE A 454 37.94 -21.88 -25.81
N PHE A 455 36.79 -21.30 -26.17
CA PHE A 455 35.50 -21.99 -26.11
C PHE A 455 35.45 -23.21 -27.04
N GLU A 456 35.94 -23.10 -28.27
CA GLU A 456 36.03 -24.21 -29.21
C GLU A 456 36.98 -25.32 -28.72
N LYS A 457 38.06 -24.96 -28.03
CA LYS A 457 38.92 -25.95 -27.37
C LYS A 457 38.15 -26.69 -26.27
N LEU A 458 37.46 -25.97 -25.38
CA LEU A 458 36.63 -26.58 -24.33
C LEU A 458 35.57 -27.52 -24.90
N LYS A 459 34.90 -27.11 -25.98
CA LYS A 459 33.90 -27.91 -26.68
C LYS A 459 34.49 -29.22 -27.21
N ARG A 460 35.69 -29.18 -27.82
CA ARG A 460 36.39 -30.38 -28.30
C ARG A 460 36.83 -31.30 -27.15
N ASP A 461 37.35 -30.73 -26.07
CA ASP A 461 37.80 -31.50 -24.90
C ASP A 461 36.62 -32.21 -24.23
N LEU A 462 35.49 -31.51 -24.08
CA LEU A 462 34.22 -32.08 -23.62
C LEU A 462 33.74 -33.21 -24.55
N HIS A 463 33.77 -33.01 -25.88
CA HIS A 463 33.39 -34.03 -26.85
C HIS A 463 34.20 -35.32 -26.69
N ASN A 464 35.52 -35.19 -26.54
CA ASN A 464 36.42 -36.33 -26.36
C ASN A 464 36.10 -37.09 -25.06
N GLN A 465 35.78 -36.38 -23.98
CA GLN A 465 35.38 -36.99 -22.72
C GLN A 465 34.05 -37.73 -22.82
N VAL A 466 33.04 -37.12 -23.46
CA VAL A 466 31.74 -37.75 -23.75
C VAL A 466 31.94 -39.00 -24.60
N LYS A 467 32.75 -38.92 -25.66
CA LYS A 467 33.05 -40.05 -26.54
C LYS A 467 33.73 -41.21 -25.80
N ALA A 468 34.69 -40.91 -24.92
CA ALA A 468 35.32 -41.92 -24.08
C ALA A 468 34.31 -42.63 -23.15
N ILE A 469 33.39 -41.88 -22.53
CA ILE A 469 32.35 -42.43 -21.64
C ILE A 469 31.36 -43.32 -22.41
N VAL A 470 30.93 -42.87 -23.60
CA VAL A 470 30.04 -43.65 -24.46
C VAL A 470 30.73 -44.94 -24.90
N SER A 471 32.01 -44.89 -25.31
CA SER A 471 32.78 -46.07 -25.72
C SER A 471 33.11 -47.05 -24.58
N ALA A 472 33.11 -46.58 -23.32
CA ALA A 472 33.32 -47.43 -22.15
C ALA A 472 32.01 -48.06 -21.63
N SER A 473 30.86 -47.55 -22.07
CA SER A 473 29.53 -48.02 -21.66
C SER A 473 28.86 -48.94 -22.69
N SER A 474 29.41 -48.97 -23.91
CA SER A 474 29.12 -49.94 -24.99
C SER A 474 30.01 -51.16 -24.87
#